data_AF-A0A812M149-F1
#
_entry.id   AF-A0A812M149-F1
#
_cell.length_a   1.000
_cell.length_b   1.000
_cell.length_c   1.000
_cell.angle_alpha   90.00
_cell.angle_beta   90.00
_cell.angle_gamma   90.00
#
_symmetry.space_group_name_H-M   'P 1'
#
loop_
_entity.id
_entity.type
_entity.pdbx_description
1 polymer ?
#
loop_
_entity_poly.entity_id
_entity_poly.type
_entity_poly.pdbx_seq_one_letter_code
_entity_poly.pdbx_strand_id
1 'polypeptide(L)'
;MPLDVHITLPAEVRLLPAAAISQLPTPWPRCQDIRFLHEEPAAGDSLVVVSQSWSHQMHPDPTGVKAAAIIGLLKKVAVKLRAENRLLVFCDFLSMPQPPTQADQEPWTEKDSAAVLEVMQALPQLMFKADAVIHVNSSVTKLVMGEGEKFSTTLKELQKNCRLRQVGNVVQVYEEFGLMNSSFNGNNSPYSISAPGVAELFPERARQPRCFDQVYTISNRRVKSIDDLPDERSSSHCSACWSRVFPVHMEQKDQVVEMLKQPFGYRIEVEPTHQGRTYFDRFISIVKVALMEENAAHEVIFANNADVKNDILKGGARLRKATQMGPDVLAAELKFFTEQLETKTFVPVGWELCPEPGRNGNMTTFEAQQQDLVSSLMQVFLEELNIGVSLSLWRALREERLADCRRLLQEKADPNIVDGKGKTCLHHASQ
;
A
#
# COMPACT_ATOMS: atom_id res chain seq x y z
N MET A 1 9.31 6.74 25.15
CA MET A 1 8.33 7.68 25.71
C MET A 1 7.26 7.86 24.67
N PRO A 2 5.99 8.01 25.06
CA PRO A 2 4.91 8.31 24.11
C PRO A 2 5.17 9.61 23.34
N LEU A 3 4.48 9.80 22.21
CA LEU A 3 4.53 10.96 21.30
C LEU A 3 4.93 12.27 21.99
N ASP A 4 6.23 12.57 22.04
CA ASP A 4 6.73 13.93 22.27
C ASP A 4 6.47 14.68 20.97
N VAL A 5 5.32 15.37 20.87
CA VAL A 5 4.92 16.63 20.16
C VAL A 5 5.70 17.06 18.87
N HIS A 6 6.51 16.22 18.25
CA HIS A 6 7.45 16.54 17.16
C HIS A 6 7.15 15.77 15.88
N ILE A 7 6.11 14.93 15.87
CA ILE A 7 5.51 14.45 14.62
C ILE A 7 4.35 15.38 14.29
N THR A 8 4.64 16.46 13.56
CA THR A 8 3.60 17.19 12.84
C THR A 8 3.04 16.25 11.79
N LEU A 9 1.91 15.63 12.09
CA LEU A 9 1.18 14.85 11.10
C LEU A 9 0.52 15.82 10.12
N PRO A 10 0.56 15.57 8.81
CA PRO A 10 -0.34 16.21 7.87
C PRO A 10 -1.78 16.10 8.41
N ALA A 11 -2.59 17.14 8.20
CA ALA A 11 -3.98 17.19 8.64
C ALA A 11 -4.85 16.09 7.99
N GLU A 12 -4.31 15.42 6.98
CA GLU A 12 -4.87 14.39 6.13
C GLU A 12 -4.57 12.99 6.66
N VAL A 13 -3.56 12.84 7.54
CA VAL A 13 -3.27 11.56 8.19
C VAL A 13 -4.40 11.23 9.16
N ARG A 14 -4.95 10.02 9.01
CA ARG A 14 -6.00 9.49 9.88
C ARG A 14 -5.44 8.32 10.69
N LEU A 15 -5.62 8.37 12.01
CA LEU A 15 -5.16 7.32 12.91
C LEU A 15 -6.35 6.63 13.56
N LEU A 16 -6.26 5.31 13.75
CA LEU A 16 -7.29 4.53 14.43
C LEU A 16 -6.79 4.01 15.78
N PRO A 17 -7.63 4.00 16.82
CA PRO A 17 -7.34 3.27 18.03
C PRO A 17 -7.15 1.77 17.74
N ALA A 18 -6.11 1.16 18.30
CA ALA A 18 -5.89 -0.28 18.18
C ALA A 18 -7.10 -1.10 18.66
N ALA A 19 -7.84 -0.60 19.65
CA ALA A 19 -9.08 -1.21 20.14
C ALA A 19 -10.18 -1.22 19.07
N ALA A 20 -10.36 -0.13 18.32
CA ALA A 20 -11.34 -0.03 17.24
C ALA A 20 -11.00 -0.98 16.08
N ILE A 21 -9.72 -1.10 15.71
CA ILE A 21 -9.27 -2.02 14.64
C ILE A 21 -9.69 -3.47 14.92
N SER A 22 -9.64 -3.90 16.18
CA SER A 22 -10.00 -5.27 16.56
C SER A 22 -11.48 -5.62 16.38
N GLN A 23 -12.33 -4.60 16.20
CA GLN A 23 -13.78 -4.74 16.06
C GLN A 23 -14.24 -4.57 14.59
N LEU A 24 -13.33 -4.24 13.68
CA LEU A 24 -13.67 -4.02 12.27
C LEU A 24 -14.12 -5.33 11.61
N PRO A 25 -15.12 -5.26 10.70
CA PRO A 25 -15.57 -6.43 9.96
C PRO A 25 -14.49 -6.94 8.99
N THR A 26 -14.64 -8.16 8.49
CA THR A 26 -13.85 -8.71 7.38
C THR A 26 -14.72 -8.82 6.13
N PRO A 27 -14.27 -8.36 4.95
CA PRO A 27 -13.04 -7.59 4.72
C PRO A 27 -13.07 -6.24 5.46
N TRP A 28 -11.89 -5.70 5.77
CA TRP A 28 -11.81 -4.41 6.45
C TRP A 28 -12.51 -3.32 5.62
N PRO A 29 -13.22 -2.39 6.28
CA PRO A 29 -13.82 -1.26 5.58
C PRO A 29 -12.75 -0.29 5.10
N ARG A 30 -13.09 0.56 4.12
CA ARG A 30 -12.19 1.62 3.65
C ARG A 30 -12.12 2.77 4.64
N CYS A 31 -11.09 3.61 4.50
CA CYS A 31 -10.92 4.82 5.32
C CYS A 31 -12.18 5.71 5.32
N GLN A 32 -12.79 5.94 4.15
CA GLN A 32 -14.02 6.74 4.06
C GLN A 32 -15.22 6.14 4.80
N ASP A 33 -15.26 4.82 4.95
CA ASP A 33 -16.37 4.09 5.55
C ASP A 33 -16.29 4.12 7.09
N ILE A 34 -15.12 4.46 7.65
CA ILE A 34 -14.82 4.51 9.09
C ILE A 34 -14.32 5.87 9.56
N ARG A 35 -14.63 6.96 8.84
CA ARG A 35 -14.14 8.31 9.19
C ARG A 35 -14.40 8.70 10.65
N PHE A 36 -15.51 8.24 11.21
CA PHE A 36 -15.96 8.49 12.58
C PHE A 36 -15.17 7.73 13.67
N LEU A 37 -14.35 6.75 13.30
CA LEU A 37 -13.48 6.00 14.21
C LEU A 37 -12.06 6.58 14.31
N HIS A 38 -11.73 7.58 13.50
CA HIS A 38 -10.41 8.20 13.53
C HIS A 38 -10.29 9.18 14.69
N GLU A 39 -9.11 9.21 15.29
CA GLU A 39 -8.81 10.06 16.44
C GLU A 39 -7.56 10.89 16.18
N GLU A 40 -7.55 12.11 16.69
CA GLU A 40 -6.35 12.95 16.71
C GLU A 40 -5.39 12.47 17.82
N PRO A 41 -4.07 12.47 17.56
CA PRO A 41 -3.09 12.13 18.58
C PRO A 41 -3.03 13.17 19.68
N ALA A 42 -2.96 12.70 20.92
CA ALA A 42 -2.73 13.50 22.11
C ALA A 42 -1.32 13.24 22.66
N ALA A 43 -0.83 14.18 23.48
CA ALA A 43 0.40 13.96 24.24
C ALA A 43 0.23 12.73 25.13
N GLY A 44 1.19 11.81 25.07
CA GLY A 44 1.07 10.54 25.79
C GLY A 44 0.57 9.38 24.94
N ASP A 45 0.07 9.59 23.72
CA ASP A 45 -0.28 8.48 22.83
C ASP A 45 0.96 7.76 22.28
N SER A 46 0.79 6.48 21.93
CA SER A 46 1.80 5.71 21.21
C SER A 46 1.36 5.43 19.79
N LEU A 47 2.25 5.69 18.84
CA LEU A 47 2.00 5.50 17.41
C LEU A 47 2.54 4.15 16.95
N VAL A 48 1.69 3.38 16.27
CA VAL A 48 2.05 2.14 15.59
C VAL A 48 1.81 2.32 14.09
N VAL A 49 2.79 2.00 13.27
CA VAL A 49 2.65 2.01 11.81
C VAL A 49 2.63 0.58 11.29
N VAL A 50 1.66 0.27 10.44
CA VAL A 50 1.51 -1.04 9.79
C VAL A 50 1.96 -0.93 8.33
N SER A 51 3.02 -1.66 7.98
CA SER A 51 3.39 -1.96 6.60
C SER A 51 2.81 -3.33 6.23
N GLN A 52 2.01 -3.36 5.16
CA GLN A 52 1.42 -4.59 4.62
C GLN A 52 1.52 -4.57 3.10
N SER A 53 1.70 -5.75 2.50
CA SER A 53 1.58 -5.87 1.06
C SER A 53 0.12 -5.76 0.62
N TRP A 54 -0.11 -5.42 -0.64
CA TRP A 54 -1.44 -5.55 -1.26
C TRP A 54 -1.57 -6.89 -1.97
N SER A 55 -2.73 -7.53 -1.81
CA SER A 55 -3.01 -8.83 -2.45
C SER A 55 -3.96 -8.74 -3.63
N HIS A 56 -4.81 -7.72 -3.63
CA HIS A 56 -5.70 -7.39 -4.73
C HIS A 56 -5.57 -5.92 -4.99
N GLN A 57 -5.80 -5.54 -6.24
CA GLN A 57 -5.75 -4.17 -6.70
C GLN A 57 -6.56 -3.21 -5.81
N MET A 58 -7.78 -3.57 -5.43
CA MET A 58 -8.70 -2.66 -4.72
C MET A 58 -8.76 -2.91 -3.21
N HIS A 59 -8.10 -3.95 -2.70
CA HIS A 59 -8.15 -4.28 -1.28
C HIS A 59 -6.92 -5.11 -0.84
N PRO A 60 -6.24 -4.75 0.25
CA PRO A 60 -5.01 -5.43 0.66
C PRO A 60 -5.25 -6.83 1.23
N ASP A 61 -6.43 -7.08 1.83
CA ASP A 61 -6.77 -8.33 2.52
C ASP A 61 -8.25 -8.74 2.47
N PRO A 62 -8.81 -9.15 1.32
CA PRO A 62 -10.23 -9.52 1.22
C PRO A 62 -10.67 -10.68 2.10
N THR A 63 -9.72 -11.52 2.54
CA THR A 63 -10.00 -12.75 3.30
C THR A 63 -9.77 -12.62 4.81
N GLY A 64 -9.28 -11.46 5.28
CA GLY A 64 -9.03 -11.18 6.70
C GLY A 64 -7.78 -11.85 7.28
N VAL A 65 -6.92 -12.46 6.46
CA VAL A 65 -5.71 -13.16 6.93
C VAL A 65 -4.69 -12.16 7.48
N LYS A 66 -4.48 -11.04 6.79
CA LYS A 66 -3.58 -9.97 7.27
C LYS A 66 -4.19 -9.24 8.45
N ALA A 67 -5.49 -8.96 8.43
CA ALA A 67 -6.22 -8.35 9.54
C ALA A 67 -6.02 -9.14 10.84
N ALA A 68 -6.21 -10.47 10.79
CA ALA A 68 -5.97 -11.34 11.94
C ALA A 68 -4.51 -11.29 12.44
N ALA A 69 -3.54 -11.26 11.51
CA ALA A 69 -2.12 -11.13 11.85
C ALA A 69 -1.82 -9.76 12.51
N ILE A 70 -2.35 -8.66 11.95
CA ILE A 70 -2.19 -7.31 12.48
C ILE A 70 -2.76 -7.22 13.89
N ILE A 71 -3.99 -7.69 14.11
CA ILE A 71 -4.63 -7.70 15.44
C ILE A 71 -3.79 -8.51 16.45
N GLY A 72 -3.29 -9.68 16.03
CA GLY A 72 -2.40 -10.49 16.87
C GLY A 72 -1.09 -9.80 17.25
N LEU A 73 -0.50 -9.06 16.31
CA LEU A 73 0.74 -8.29 16.54
C LEU A 73 0.49 -7.04 17.38
N LEU A 74 -0.62 -6.33 17.18
CA LEU A 74 -1.01 -5.19 18.00
C LEU A 74 -1.13 -5.57 19.49
N LYS A 75 -1.65 -6.75 19.81
CA LYS A 75 -1.65 -7.28 21.19
C LYS A 75 -0.24 -7.42 21.75
N LYS A 76 0.73 -7.88 20.96
CA LYS A 76 2.14 -8.00 21.39
C LYS A 76 2.78 -6.62 21.57
N VAL A 77 2.47 -5.67 20.69
CA VAL A 77 2.93 -4.28 20.80
C VAL A 77 2.39 -3.65 22.08
N ALA A 78 1.09 -3.82 22.38
CA ALA A 78 0.47 -3.27 23.58
C ALA A 78 1.13 -3.75 24.89
N VAL A 79 1.48 -5.04 24.95
CA VAL A 79 2.24 -5.60 26.08
C VAL A 79 3.63 -4.96 26.18
N LYS A 80 4.31 -4.78 25.04
CA LYS A 80 5.69 -4.27 25.00
C LYS A 80 5.80 -2.79 25.32
N LEU A 81 4.88 -1.98 24.81
CA LEU A 81 4.83 -0.55 25.10
C LEU A 81 4.25 -0.25 26.49
N ARG A 82 3.84 -1.29 27.25
CA ARG A 82 3.18 -1.16 28.55
C ARG A 82 2.02 -0.17 28.44
N ALA A 83 1.05 -0.50 27.59
CA ALA A 83 -0.04 0.39 27.20
C ALA A 83 -0.93 0.83 28.39
N GLU A 84 -0.43 1.71 29.24
CA GLU A 84 -1.18 2.69 30.01
C GLU A 84 -1.64 3.83 29.07
N ASN A 85 -0.92 3.99 27.96
CA ASN A 85 -1.17 4.97 26.90
C ASN A 85 -2.04 4.40 25.77
N ARG A 86 -2.83 5.27 25.13
CA ARG A 86 -3.66 4.90 23.98
C ARG A 86 -2.77 4.62 22.77
N LEU A 87 -3.03 3.49 22.12
CA LEU A 87 -2.33 3.04 20.91
C LEU A 87 -3.09 3.52 19.67
N LEU A 88 -2.50 4.45 18.95
CA LEU A 88 -2.98 4.92 17.67
C LEU A 88 -2.23 4.23 16.54
N VAL A 89 -2.96 3.79 15.53
CA VAL A 89 -2.46 2.95 14.46
C VAL A 89 -2.65 3.66 13.13
N PHE A 90 -1.56 3.77 12.38
CA PHE A 90 -1.60 4.08 10.96
C PHE A 90 -1.54 2.78 10.16
N CYS A 91 -2.51 2.58 9.28
CA CYS A 91 -2.57 1.47 8.34
C CYS A 91 -3.06 2.05 7.02
N ASP A 92 -2.23 2.02 5.97
CA ASP A 92 -2.48 2.71 4.69
C ASP A 92 -3.95 2.62 4.20
N PHE A 93 -4.52 1.41 4.18
CA PHE A 93 -5.89 1.16 3.73
C PHE A 93 -6.97 1.71 4.67
N LEU A 94 -6.70 1.77 5.98
CA LEU A 94 -7.65 2.35 6.95
C LEU A 94 -7.43 3.85 7.14
N SER A 95 -6.25 4.37 6.80
CA SER A 95 -5.78 5.70 7.15
C SER A 95 -5.75 6.70 5.99
N MET A 96 -5.89 6.24 4.74
CA MET A 96 -5.83 7.09 3.55
C MET A 96 -7.13 7.00 2.74
N PRO A 97 -7.61 8.07 2.09
CA PRO A 97 -8.76 7.99 1.19
C PRO A 97 -8.53 6.95 0.06
N GLN A 98 -9.57 6.19 -0.30
CA GLN A 98 -9.56 5.35 -1.49
C GLN A 98 -10.61 5.78 -2.51
N PRO A 99 -10.38 5.55 -3.81
CA PRO A 99 -11.36 5.83 -4.84
C PRO A 99 -12.72 5.19 -4.55
N PRO A 100 -13.82 5.86 -4.92
CA PRO A 100 -15.14 5.30 -4.79
C PRO A 100 -15.23 4.07 -5.71
N THR A 101 -15.92 3.05 -5.21
CA THR A 101 -16.20 1.80 -5.94
C THR A 101 -17.69 1.60 -6.16
N GLN A 102 -18.52 2.51 -5.63
CA GLN A 102 -19.97 2.49 -5.71
C GLN A 102 -20.48 3.85 -6.16
N ALA A 103 -21.65 3.87 -6.80
CA ALA A 103 -22.24 5.10 -7.37
C ALA A 103 -22.74 6.10 -6.31
N ASP A 104 -23.03 5.63 -5.10
CA ASP A 104 -23.55 6.43 -3.99
C ASP A 104 -22.45 7.00 -3.09
N GLN A 105 -21.18 6.74 -3.42
CA GLN A 105 -20.04 7.34 -2.73
C GLN A 105 -19.70 8.71 -3.30
N GLU A 106 -19.09 9.56 -2.45
CA GLU A 106 -18.57 10.84 -2.89
C GLU A 106 -17.58 10.64 -4.06
N PRO A 107 -17.73 11.40 -5.16
CA PRO A 107 -16.80 11.33 -6.27
C PRO A 107 -15.38 11.62 -5.81
N TRP A 108 -14.40 10.95 -6.43
CA TRP A 108 -13.00 11.24 -6.21
C TRP A 108 -12.65 12.65 -6.69
N THR A 109 -12.02 13.46 -5.84
CA THR A 109 -11.66 14.85 -6.14
C THR A 109 -10.15 15.04 -6.23
N GLU A 110 -9.72 16.17 -6.81
CA GLU A 110 -8.31 16.58 -6.79
C GLU A 110 -7.77 16.75 -5.36
N LYS A 111 -8.63 17.13 -4.41
CA LYS A 111 -8.29 17.23 -3.00
C LYS A 111 -7.95 15.87 -2.40
N ASP A 112 -8.68 14.82 -2.78
CA ASP A 112 -8.38 13.46 -2.33
C ASP A 112 -7.03 12.98 -2.87
N SER A 113 -6.74 13.26 -4.15
CA SER A 113 -5.42 12.98 -4.74
C SER A 113 -4.29 13.72 -4.02
N ALA A 114 -4.47 15.01 -3.72
CA ALA A 114 -3.49 15.81 -2.99
C ALA A 114 -3.26 15.26 -1.56
N ALA A 115 -4.33 14.94 -0.85
CA ALA A 115 -4.25 14.37 0.49
C ALA A 115 -3.50 13.03 0.51
N VAL A 116 -3.75 12.15 -0.47
CA VAL A 116 -3.01 10.90 -0.62
C VAL A 116 -1.51 11.16 -0.84
N LEU A 117 -1.17 12.11 -1.70
CA LEU A 117 0.23 12.46 -1.97
C LEU A 117 0.93 13.03 -0.73
N GLU A 118 0.27 13.90 0.02
CA GLU A 118 0.81 14.45 1.28
C GLU A 118 1.07 13.36 2.32
N VAL A 119 0.11 12.42 2.49
CA VAL A 119 0.30 11.28 3.40
C VAL A 119 1.46 10.39 2.93
N MET A 120 1.60 10.16 1.62
CA MET A 120 2.72 9.40 1.08
C MET A 120 4.08 10.05 1.32
N GLN A 121 4.16 11.38 1.15
CA GLN A 121 5.37 12.13 1.42
C GLN A 121 5.74 12.10 2.91
N ALA A 122 4.74 12.08 3.80
CA ALA A 122 4.96 11.99 5.24
C ALA A 122 5.24 10.55 5.75
N LEU A 123 4.87 9.51 4.99
CA LEU A 123 4.95 8.11 5.43
C LEU A 123 6.35 7.67 5.90
N PRO A 124 7.46 8.03 5.20
CA PRO A 124 8.80 7.67 5.67
C PRO A 124 9.09 8.20 7.08
N GLN A 125 8.76 9.47 7.33
CA GLN A 125 8.93 10.10 8.63
C GLN A 125 7.99 9.50 9.68
N LEU A 126 6.74 9.23 9.31
CA LEU A 126 5.75 8.62 10.19
C LEU A 126 6.25 7.26 10.71
N MET A 127 6.71 6.40 9.81
CA MET A 127 7.18 5.07 10.18
C MET A 127 8.53 5.11 10.89
N PHE A 128 9.43 5.99 10.47
CA PHE A 128 10.71 6.20 11.11
C PHE A 128 10.56 6.67 12.56
N LYS A 129 9.55 7.50 12.87
CA LYS A 129 9.30 8.05 14.21
C LYS A 129 8.31 7.25 15.06
N ALA A 130 7.57 6.30 14.50
CA ALA A 130 6.59 5.47 15.24
C ALA A 130 7.20 4.71 16.44
N ASP A 131 6.46 4.52 17.52
CA ASP A 131 6.90 3.73 18.69
C ASP A 131 7.06 2.25 18.35
N ALA A 132 6.28 1.75 17.40
CA ALA A 132 6.42 0.40 16.86
C ALA A 132 6.05 0.35 15.37
N VAL A 133 6.72 -0.53 14.63
CA VAL A 133 6.40 -0.82 13.24
C VAL A 133 6.05 -2.30 13.10
N ILE A 134 4.88 -2.57 12.52
CA ILE A 134 4.37 -3.89 12.22
C ILE A 134 4.55 -4.17 10.72
N HIS A 135 5.27 -5.23 10.38
CA HIS A 135 5.42 -5.73 9.01
C HIS A 135 4.59 -6.99 8.80
N VAL A 136 3.59 -6.93 7.94
CA VAL A 136 2.73 -8.07 7.61
C VAL A 136 2.96 -8.54 6.18
N ASN A 137 3.61 -9.71 6.08
CA ASN A 137 3.77 -10.44 4.84
C ASN A 137 2.86 -11.65 4.85
N SER A 138 1.80 -11.63 4.05
CA SER A 138 0.98 -12.82 3.79
C SER A 138 0.71 -12.92 2.30
N SER A 139 1.15 -14.01 1.67
CA SER A 139 0.74 -14.37 0.32
C SER A 139 -0.70 -14.89 0.40
N VAL A 140 -1.58 -14.36 -0.43
CA VAL A 140 -2.96 -14.86 -0.48
C VAL A 140 -2.93 -16.19 -1.19
N THR A 141 -3.35 -17.24 -0.50
CA THR A 141 -3.49 -18.60 -1.04
C THR A 141 -4.93 -19.00 -1.26
N LYS A 142 -5.87 -18.34 -0.57
CA LYS A 142 -7.31 -18.57 -0.69
C LYS A 142 -7.93 -17.60 -1.68
N LEU A 143 -8.65 -18.14 -2.65
CA LEU A 143 -9.52 -17.36 -3.52
C LEU A 143 -10.65 -16.75 -2.69
N VAL A 144 -11.00 -15.51 -3.00
CA VAL A 144 -12.25 -14.92 -2.53
C VAL A 144 -13.42 -15.61 -3.25
N MET A 145 -14.61 -15.66 -2.66
CA MET A 145 -15.73 -16.42 -3.24
C MET A 145 -16.07 -15.90 -4.65
N GLY A 146 -16.00 -16.81 -5.62
CA GLY A 146 -16.24 -16.54 -7.04
C GLY A 146 -15.07 -15.91 -7.79
N GLU A 147 -13.92 -15.66 -7.15
CA GLU A 147 -12.73 -15.17 -7.84
C GLU A 147 -12.24 -16.18 -8.88
N GLY A 148 -12.02 -15.70 -10.10
CA GLY A 148 -11.59 -16.53 -11.24
C GLY A 148 -12.72 -17.35 -11.88
N GLU A 149 -13.96 -17.27 -11.38
CA GLU A 149 -15.10 -17.89 -12.05
C GLU A 149 -15.30 -17.28 -13.43
N LYS A 150 -15.52 -18.15 -14.41
CA LYS A 150 -15.76 -17.75 -15.79
C LYS A 150 -17.24 -17.51 -16.02
N PHE A 151 -17.55 -16.42 -16.70
CA PHE A 151 -18.86 -16.18 -17.26
C PHE A 151 -18.72 -15.61 -18.67
N SER A 152 -19.82 -15.62 -19.43
CA SER A 152 -19.83 -15.17 -20.81
C SER A 152 -20.90 -14.11 -21.01
N THR A 153 -20.58 -13.14 -21.86
CA THR A 153 -21.49 -12.10 -22.34
C THR A 153 -21.23 -11.87 -23.82
N THR A 154 -22.07 -11.08 -24.49
CA THR A 154 -21.78 -10.65 -25.86
C THR A 154 -20.91 -9.39 -25.87
N LEU A 155 -20.06 -9.24 -26.88
CA LEU A 155 -19.24 -8.02 -27.03
C LEU A 155 -20.12 -6.77 -27.12
N LYS A 156 -21.26 -6.89 -27.77
CA LYS A 156 -22.26 -5.83 -27.92
C LYS A 156 -22.85 -5.41 -26.56
N GLU A 157 -23.18 -6.36 -25.69
CA GLU A 157 -23.66 -6.06 -24.33
C GLU A 157 -22.55 -5.43 -23.48
N LEU A 158 -21.32 -5.94 -23.60
CA LEU A 158 -20.17 -5.38 -22.91
C LEU A 158 -19.92 -3.92 -23.32
N GLN A 159 -19.88 -3.62 -24.61
CA GLN A 159 -19.66 -2.26 -25.13
C GLN A 159 -20.80 -1.31 -24.79
N LYS A 160 -22.04 -1.80 -24.81
CA LYS A 160 -23.23 -0.99 -24.48
C LYS A 160 -23.32 -0.64 -23.00
N ASN A 161 -22.98 -1.59 -22.12
CA ASN A 161 -23.27 -1.49 -20.70
C ASN A 161 -22.04 -1.28 -19.84
N CYS A 162 -20.81 -1.33 -20.37
CA CYS A 162 -19.60 -1.24 -19.57
C CYS A 162 -18.59 -0.25 -20.15
N ARG A 163 -17.77 0.36 -19.27
CA ARG A 163 -16.48 0.93 -19.68
C ARG A 163 -15.36 -0.01 -19.32
N LEU A 164 -14.46 -0.15 -20.27
CA LEU A 164 -13.26 -0.98 -20.17
C LEU A 164 -12.03 -0.10 -20.02
N ARG A 165 -11.06 -0.59 -19.25
CA ARG A 165 -9.75 0.04 -19.08
C ARG A 165 -8.67 -1.01 -19.19
N GLN A 166 -7.55 -0.63 -19.80
CA GLN A 166 -6.31 -1.40 -19.71
C GLN A 166 -5.71 -1.22 -18.32
N VAL A 167 -5.55 -2.32 -17.58
CA VAL A 167 -4.79 -2.37 -16.35
C VAL A 167 -3.72 -3.43 -16.53
N GLY A 168 -2.50 -3.01 -16.82
CA GLY A 168 -1.39 -3.95 -16.89
C GLY A 168 -1.49 -4.79 -18.13
N ASN A 169 -1.54 -6.10 -17.94
CA ASN A 169 -1.76 -7.11 -18.96
C ASN A 169 -3.22 -7.61 -18.99
N VAL A 170 -4.15 -6.91 -18.32
CA VAL A 170 -5.56 -7.25 -18.29
C VAL A 170 -6.44 -6.10 -18.78
N VAL A 171 -7.58 -6.45 -19.36
CA VAL A 171 -8.65 -5.52 -19.68
C VAL A 171 -9.74 -5.69 -18.63
N GLN A 172 -10.08 -4.62 -17.92
CA GLN A 172 -10.97 -4.63 -16.77
C GLN A 172 -12.20 -3.76 -17.03
N VAL A 173 -13.38 -4.27 -16.66
CA VAL A 173 -14.58 -3.44 -16.52
C VAL A 173 -14.37 -2.56 -15.30
N TYR A 174 -14.40 -1.24 -15.48
CA TYR A 174 -14.24 -0.28 -14.36
C TYR A 174 -15.52 0.51 -14.07
N GLU A 175 -16.50 0.48 -14.97
CA GLU A 175 -17.79 1.14 -14.81
C GLU A 175 -18.87 0.35 -15.56
N GLU A 176 -20.05 0.22 -14.97
CA GLU A 176 -21.22 -0.39 -15.61
C GLU A 176 -22.37 0.64 -15.66
N PHE A 177 -22.98 0.78 -16.83
CA PHE A 177 -24.16 1.58 -17.12
C PHE A 177 -25.41 0.69 -17.17
N GLY A 178 -26.50 1.17 -16.57
CA GLY A 178 -27.84 0.63 -16.85
C GLY A 178 -28.34 -0.55 -16.00
N LEU A 179 -27.58 -1.04 -15.01
CA LEU A 179 -28.05 -2.04 -14.02
C LEU A 179 -28.91 -1.43 -12.89
N MET A 180 -29.79 -0.49 -13.23
CA MET A 180 -30.82 -0.02 -12.30
C MET A 180 -32.11 -0.86 -12.38
N ASN A 181 -32.31 -1.74 -13.38
CA ASN A 181 -33.61 -2.39 -13.58
C ASN A 181 -33.64 -3.81 -14.20
N SER A 182 -32.52 -4.48 -14.45
CA SER A 182 -32.57 -5.91 -14.75
C SER A 182 -32.07 -6.70 -13.55
N SER A 183 -32.98 -7.49 -13.00
CA SER A 183 -32.74 -8.56 -12.04
C SER A 183 -31.63 -9.49 -12.54
N PHE A 184 -30.37 -9.12 -12.27
CA PHE A 184 -29.37 -10.11 -11.90
C PHE A 184 -29.95 -10.77 -10.66
N ASN A 185 -30.36 -12.04 -10.78
CA ASN A 185 -30.94 -12.81 -9.68
C ASN A 185 -30.16 -12.54 -8.40
N GLY A 186 -30.80 -11.80 -7.47
CA GLY A 186 -30.22 -11.29 -6.23
C GLY A 186 -29.83 -12.34 -5.20
N ASN A 187 -29.61 -13.59 -5.64
CA ASN A 187 -29.22 -14.72 -4.79
C ASN A 187 -27.72 -15.05 -4.85
N ASN A 188 -26.95 -14.43 -5.75
CA ASN A 188 -25.52 -14.76 -5.93
C ASN A 188 -24.58 -13.58 -5.68
N SER A 189 -24.93 -12.67 -4.76
CA SER A 189 -23.95 -11.70 -4.28
C SER A 189 -23.33 -12.16 -2.96
N PRO A 190 -22.07 -12.65 -2.94
CA PRO A 190 -21.53 -13.47 -1.86
C PRO A 190 -21.07 -12.71 -0.60
N TYR A 191 -21.36 -11.41 -0.46
CA TYR A 191 -20.88 -10.63 0.70
C TYR A 191 -22.03 -9.91 1.41
N SER A 192 -22.91 -10.65 2.09
CA SER A 192 -23.75 -10.05 3.14
C SER A 192 -23.03 -10.20 4.48
N ILE A 193 -22.62 -9.08 5.07
CA ILE A 193 -22.04 -9.08 6.42
C ILE A 193 -23.19 -9.33 7.41
N SER A 194 -23.26 -10.54 7.96
CA SER A 194 -24.13 -10.86 9.10
C SER A 194 -23.27 -11.34 10.27
N ALA A 195 -22.88 -10.40 11.13
CA ALA A 195 -22.32 -10.70 12.44
C ALA A 195 -23.23 -10.04 13.50
N PRO A 196 -23.80 -10.80 14.44
CA PRO A 196 -24.59 -10.23 15.53
C PRO A 196 -23.70 -9.33 16.39
N GLY A 197 -24.00 -8.03 16.44
CA GLY A 197 -23.22 -7.01 17.18
C GLY A 197 -22.56 -5.93 16.31
N VAL A 198 -22.42 -6.15 14.99
CA VAL A 198 -21.82 -5.15 14.06
C VAL A 198 -22.85 -4.13 13.56
N ALA A 199 -24.14 -4.49 13.57
CA ALA A 199 -25.23 -3.63 13.11
C ALA A 199 -25.40 -2.33 13.93
N GLU A 200 -24.93 -2.30 15.18
CA GLU A 200 -25.01 -1.12 16.05
C GLU A 200 -23.90 -0.08 15.78
N LEU A 201 -22.74 -0.51 15.27
CA LEU A 201 -21.63 0.39 14.89
C LEU A 201 -21.69 0.85 13.42
N PHE A 202 -22.40 0.10 12.58
CA PHE A 202 -22.48 0.34 11.14
C PHE A 202 -23.94 0.28 10.66
N PRO A 203 -24.75 1.32 10.92
CA PRO A 203 -26.13 1.35 10.45
C PRO A 203 -26.17 1.38 8.91
N GLU A 204 -26.66 0.29 8.32
CA GLU A 204 -27.16 0.12 6.94
C GLU A 204 -26.26 0.46 5.73
N ARG A 205 -24.97 0.82 5.91
CA ARG A 205 -24.11 1.29 4.80
C ARG A 205 -23.05 0.32 4.27
N ALA A 206 -22.94 -0.91 4.77
CA ALA A 206 -22.03 -1.91 4.17
C ALA A 206 -22.62 -2.48 2.87
N ARG A 207 -22.77 -1.65 1.85
CA ARG A 207 -23.09 -2.08 0.48
C ARG A 207 -21.85 -2.72 -0.12
N GLN A 208 -22.06 -3.70 -0.98
CA GLN A 208 -20.99 -4.54 -1.53
C GLN A 208 -20.13 -3.75 -2.53
N PRO A 209 -18.80 -3.94 -2.54
CA PRO A 209 -17.95 -3.44 -3.63
C PRO A 209 -18.49 -4.00 -4.95
N ARG A 210 -18.53 -3.18 -6.02
CA ARG A 210 -18.77 -3.75 -7.35
C ARG A 210 -17.63 -4.73 -7.65
N CYS A 211 -17.97 -5.94 -8.08
CA CYS A 211 -16.99 -6.85 -8.63
C CYS A 211 -16.46 -6.23 -9.92
N PHE A 212 -15.14 -6.17 -10.09
CA PHE A 212 -14.55 -5.62 -11.29
C PHE A 212 -14.10 -6.77 -12.18
N ASP A 213 -14.90 -7.13 -13.16
CA ASP A 213 -14.62 -8.30 -13.99
C ASP A 213 -13.53 -8.05 -15.04
N GLN A 214 -12.77 -9.08 -15.37
CA GLN A 214 -11.72 -9.03 -16.39
C GLN A 214 -12.17 -9.71 -17.67
N VAL A 215 -11.86 -9.11 -18.81
CA VAL A 215 -12.01 -9.78 -20.11
C VAL A 215 -10.81 -10.70 -20.33
N TYR A 216 -11.06 -11.98 -20.60
CA TYR A 216 -9.97 -12.94 -20.82
C TYR A 216 -9.93 -13.52 -22.25
N THR A 217 -11.08 -13.73 -22.91
CA THR A 217 -11.11 -14.10 -24.34
C THR A 217 -12.22 -13.40 -25.13
N ILE A 218 -12.00 -13.25 -26.43
CA ILE A 218 -13.02 -12.89 -27.43
C ILE A 218 -12.88 -13.83 -28.62
N SER A 219 -13.97 -14.47 -29.02
CA SER A 219 -13.95 -15.44 -30.13
C SER A 219 -12.83 -16.48 -29.98
N ASN A 220 -12.64 -17.00 -28.76
CA ASN A 220 -11.58 -17.95 -28.36
C ASN A 220 -10.14 -17.43 -28.47
N ARG A 221 -9.92 -16.12 -28.66
CA ARG A 221 -8.60 -15.50 -28.61
C ARG A 221 -8.40 -14.77 -27.30
N ARG A 222 -7.27 -15.00 -26.63
CA ARG A 222 -6.94 -14.32 -25.37
C ARG A 222 -6.73 -12.82 -25.61
N VAL A 223 -7.40 -12.00 -24.81
CA VAL A 223 -7.24 -10.54 -24.80
C VAL A 223 -6.03 -10.17 -23.97
N LYS A 224 -5.12 -9.36 -24.54
CA LYS A 224 -3.89 -8.87 -23.89
C LYS A 224 -3.89 -7.35 -23.77
N SER A 225 -4.46 -6.66 -24.76
CA SER A 225 -4.65 -5.21 -24.79
C SER A 225 -6.11 -4.86 -25.06
N ILE A 226 -6.52 -3.67 -24.62
CA ILE A 226 -7.77 -3.05 -25.01
C ILE A 226 -7.87 -2.87 -26.54
N ASP A 227 -6.73 -2.76 -27.23
CA ASP A 227 -6.66 -2.68 -28.69
C ASP A 227 -6.96 -4.02 -29.39
N ASP A 228 -6.98 -5.14 -28.63
CA ASP A 228 -7.44 -6.43 -29.16
C ASP A 228 -8.98 -6.49 -29.27
N LEU A 229 -9.69 -5.49 -28.73
CA LEU A 229 -11.14 -5.36 -28.83
C LEU A 229 -11.54 -4.84 -30.23
N PRO A 230 -12.59 -5.40 -30.86
CA PRO A 230 -13.11 -4.86 -32.12
C PRO A 230 -13.75 -3.48 -31.93
N ASP A 231 -13.35 -2.51 -32.76
CA ASP A 231 -14.00 -1.19 -32.82
C ASP A 231 -15.41 -1.28 -33.42
N GLU A 232 -16.42 -0.68 -32.78
CA GLU A 232 -17.75 -0.51 -33.38
C GLU A 232 -17.71 0.44 -34.61
N ARG A 233 -16.65 1.25 -34.76
CA ARG A 233 -16.56 2.33 -35.76
C ARG A 233 -15.92 1.92 -37.10
N SER A 234 -16.15 0.70 -37.59
CA SER A 234 -15.93 0.42 -39.01
C SER A 234 -17.13 0.88 -39.86
N SER A 235 -17.54 2.13 -39.71
CA SER A 235 -18.31 2.83 -40.75
C SER A 235 -17.59 4.15 -41.03
N SER A 236 -16.88 4.17 -42.15
CA SER A 236 -16.16 5.29 -42.76
C SER A 236 -14.89 5.80 -42.02
N HIS A 237 -13.74 5.57 -42.67
CA HIS A 237 -12.43 6.21 -42.44
C HIS A 237 -11.45 5.58 -41.43
N CYS A 238 -11.13 4.30 -41.64
CA CYS A 238 -9.77 3.80 -41.42
C CYS A 238 -9.47 2.66 -42.43
N SER A 239 -9.07 3.01 -43.65
CA SER A 239 -8.31 2.10 -44.51
C SER A 239 -6.89 2.05 -43.91
N ALA A 240 -6.26 0.92 -43.59
CA ALA A 240 -6.04 -0.22 -44.47
C ALA A 240 -5.45 -1.46 -43.75
N CYS A 241 -5.67 -1.70 -42.45
CA CYS A 241 -5.04 -2.87 -41.77
C CYS A 241 -5.96 -4.06 -41.45
N TRP A 242 -7.29 -3.89 -41.41
CA TRP A 242 -8.17 -4.94 -40.87
C TRP A 242 -8.89 -5.81 -41.92
N SER A 243 -8.86 -5.42 -43.19
CA SER A 243 -9.52 -6.16 -44.29
C SER A 243 -8.78 -7.42 -44.75
N ARG A 244 -7.61 -7.75 -44.17
CA ARG A 244 -6.81 -8.93 -44.53
C ARG A 244 -6.96 -10.13 -43.58
N VAL A 245 -7.62 -9.99 -42.43
CA VAL A 245 -7.65 -11.06 -41.40
C VAL A 245 -9.03 -11.71 -41.22
N PHE A 246 -10.12 -11.07 -41.67
CA PHE A 246 -11.47 -11.63 -41.55
C PHE A 246 -12.23 -11.54 -42.88
N PRO A 247 -12.74 -12.68 -43.42
CA PRO A 247 -13.59 -12.64 -44.61
C PRO A 247 -14.89 -11.90 -44.31
N VAL A 248 -15.25 -10.97 -45.19
CA VAL A 248 -16.34 -9.99 -45.08
C VAL A 248 -17.76 -10.60 -45.18
N HIS A 249 -17.89 -11.92 -45.12
CA HIS A 249 -19.19 -12.62 -45.23
C HIS A 249 -19.40 -13.63 -44.10
N MET A 250 -19.38 -13.14 -42.86
CA MET A 250 -20.10 -13.81 -41.77
C MET A 250 -21.20 -12.86 -41.32
N GLU A 251 -22.44 -13.35 -41.33
CA GLU A 251 -23.49 -12.84 -40.44
C GLU A 251 -22.82 -12.50 -39.10
N GLN A 252 -22.99 -11.27 -38.62
CA GLN A 252 -22.44 -10.81 -37.34
C GLN A 252 -23.01 -11.66 -36.21
N LYS A 253 -22.46 -12.86 -36.01
CA LYS A 253 -22.62 -13.59 -34.77
C LYS A 253 -22.02 -12.69 -33.71
N ASP A 254 -22.86 -12.23 -32.79
CA ASP A 254 -22.43 -11.46 -31.64
C ASP A 254 -21.25 -12.22 -31.00
N GLN A 255 -20.07 -11.59 -31.03
CA GLN A 255 -18.85 -12.22 -30.55
C GLN A 255 -19.02 -12.50 -29.06
N VAL A 256 -18.81 -13.75 -28.66
CA VAL A 256 -18.84 -14.11 -27.25
C VAL A 256 -17.55 -13.64 -26.60
N VAL A 257 -17.71 -12.88 -25.53
CA VAL A 257 -16.65 -12.47 -24.63
C VAL A 257 -16.71 -13.37 -23.42
N GLU A 258 -15.58 -13.96 -23.06
CA GLU A 258 -15.47 -14.64 -21.77
C GLU A 258 -14.76 -13.73 -20.77
N MET A 259 -15.34 -13.68 -19.57
CA MET A 259 -14.94 -12.82 -18.48
C MET A 259 -14.58 -13.63 -17.22
N LEU A 260 -13.64 -13.13 -16.44
CA LEU A 260 -13.26 -13.67 -15.14
C LEU A 260 -13.78 -12.75 -14.05
N LYS A 261 -14.49 -13.32 -13.08
CA LYS A 261 -14.98 -12.59 -11.92
C LYS A 261 -13.82 -12.23 -10.98
N GLN A 262 -13.68 -10.95 -10.65
CA GLN A 262 -12.59 -10.44 -9.80
C GLN A 262 -13.15 -9.40 -8.79
N PRO A 263 -13.66 -9.87 -7.63
CA PRO A 263 -14.46 -9.04 -6.72
C PRO A 263 -13.73 -7.83 -6.11
N PHE A 264 -12.39 -7.87 -6.05
CA PHE A 264 -11.56 -6.80 -5.49
C PHE A 264 -10.54 -6.28 -6.52
N GLY A 265 -10.93 -6.29 -7.80
CA GLY A 265 -10.00 -6.09 -8.90
C GLY A 265 -9.03 -7.27 -9.02
N TYR A 266 -8.05 -7.12 -9.91
CA TYR A 266 -7.16 -8.23 -10.20
C TYR A 266 -6.30 -8.63 -9.00
N ARG A 267 -6.01 -9.93 -8.92
CA ARG A 267 -5.12 -10.48 -7.90
C ARG A 267 -3.67 -10.17 -8.22
N ILE A 268 -2.96 -9.67 -7.22
CA ILE A 268 -1.54 -9.37 -7.33
C ILE A 268 -0.76 -10.67 -7.12
N GLU A 269 -0.14 -11.16 -8.19
CA GLU A 269 0.68 -12.39 -8.18
C GLU A 269 2.14 -12.11 -7.75
N VAL A 270 2.52 -10.84 -7.61
CA VAL A 270 3.86 -10.45 -7.14
C VAL A 270 3.97 -10.74 -5.65
N GLU A 271 4.90 -11.62 -5.29
CA GLU A 271 5.19 -11.96 -3.89
C GLU A 271 5.53 -10.71 -3.06
N PRO A 272 5.06 -10.59 -1.80
CA PRO A 272 5.29 -9.43 -0.94
C PRO A 272 6.75 -9.00 -0.74
N THR A 273 7.72 -9.90 -0.97
CA THR A 273 9.16 -9.61 -0.87
C THR A 273 9.72 -8.94 -2.12
N HIS A 274 9.02 -9.00 -3.24
CA HIS A 274 9.38 -8.39 -4.51
C HIS A 274 8.61 -7.09 -4.80
N GLN A 275 7.62 -6.75 -3.98
CA GLN A 275 6.87 -5.49 -4.10
C GLN A 275 7.74 -4.30 -3.67
N GLY A 276 7.90 -3.31 -4.56
CA GLY A 276 8.79 -2.15 -4.36
C GLY A 276 8.42 -1.29 -3.15
N ARG A 277 7.12 -1.01 -2.97
CA ARG A 277 6.61 -0.22 -1.85
C ARG A 277 6.87 -0.90 -0.49
N THR A 278 6.59 -2.20 -0.39
CA THR A 278 6.88 -2.99 0.82
C THR A 278 8.39 -3.08 1.08
N TYR A 279 9.23 -3.14 0.05
CA TYR A 279 10.68 -3.09 0.22
C TYR A 279 11.14 -1.73 0.77
N PHE A 280 10.62 -0.62 0.24
CA PHE A 280 10.91 0.71 0.76
C PHE A 280 10.50 0.86 2.22
N ASP A 281 9.35 0.32 2.60
CA ASP A 281 8.91 0.36 4.00
C ASP A 281 9.90 -0.37 4.94
N ARG A 282 10.40 -1.53 4.49
CA ARG A 282 11.41 -2.28 5.23
C ARG A 282 12.73 -1.53 5.29
N PHE A 283 13.11 -0.82 4.23
CA PHE A 283 14.32 0.02 4.24
C PHE A 283 14.25 1.12 5.30
N ILE A 284 13.13 1.83 5.41
CA ILE A 284 12.93 2.83 6.48
C ILE A 284 13.09 2.17 7.86
N SER A 285 12.54 0.97 8.04
CA SER A 285 12.69 0.20 9.28
C SER A 285 14.14 -0.24 9.54
N ILE A 286 14.89 -0.61 8.48
CA ILE A 286 16.33 -0.93 8.53
C ILE A 286 17.13 0.28 9.04
N VAL A 287 16.87 1.48 8.51
CA VAL A 287 17.50 2.73 8.97
C VAL A 287 17.14 3.01 10.42
N LYS A 288 15.86 2.89 10.78
CA LYS A 288 15.39 3.07 12.17
C LYS A 288 16.15 2.14 13.12
N VAL A 289 16.26 0.85 12.81
CA VAL A 289 16.97 -0.10 13.67
C VAL A 289 18.47 0.13 13.70
N ALA A 290 19.07 0.72 12.67
CA ALA A 290 20.51 1.05 12.65
C ALA A 290 20.88 2.11 13.70
N LEU A 291 19.94 2.99 14.07
CA LEU A 291 20.15 4.07 15.06
C LEU A 291 19.99 3.62 16.52
N MET A 292 19.60 2.38 16.77
CA MET A 292 19.35 1.85 18.10
C MET A 292 20.28 0.69 18.44
N GLU A 293 20.34 0.37 19.73
CA GLU A 293 20.94 -0.87 20.20
C GLU A 293 20.17 -2.09 19.68
N GLU A 294 20.88 -3.19 19.43
CA GLU A 294 20.29 -4.38 18.82
C GLU A 294 19.13 -4.94 19.65
N ASN A 295 19.30 -5.04 20.97
CA ASN A 295 18.25 -5.48 21.88
C ASN A 295 17.01 -4.57 21.83
N ALA A 296 17.18 -3.25 21.66
CA ALA A 296 16.08 -2.31 21.53
C ALA A 296 15.34 -2.49 20.19
N ALA A 297 16.04 -2.85 19.12
CA ALA A 297 15.43 -3.11 17.81
C ALA A 297 14.41 -4.25 17.82
N HIS A 298 14.67 -5.28 18.63
CA HIS A 298 13.72 -6.38 18.80
C HIS A 298 12.39 -5.95 19.44
N GLU A 299 12.36 -4.83 20.17
CA GLU A 299 11.20 -4.32 20.90
C GLU A 299 10.34 -3.35 20.06
N VAL A 300 10.88 -2.82 18.96
CA VAL A 300 10.23 -1.80 18.13
C VAL A 300 9.74 -2.39 16.80
N ILE A 301 10.39 -3.44 16.29
CA ILE A 301 10.00 -4.11 15.04
C ILE A 301 9.24 -5.41 15.32
N PHE A 302 8.04 -5.50 14.76
CA PHE A 302 7.16 -6.66 14.83
C PHE A 302 6.87 -7.17 13.44
N ALA A 303 6.82 -8.48 13.26
CA ALA A 303 6.42 -9.09 11.99
C ALA A 303 5.68 -10.40 12.22
N ASN A 304 4.79 -10.74 11.31
CA ASN A 304 4.13 -12.05 11.28
C ASN A 304 5.04 -13.14 10.67
N ASN A 305 6.07 -12.74 9.92
CA ASN A 305 7.08 -13.59 9.33
C ASN A 305 8.44 -13.33 10.01
N ALA A 306 9.05 -14.37 10.56
CA ALA A 306 10.33 -14.26 11.28
C ALA A 306 11.50 -13.87 10.38
N ASP A 307 11.51 -14.34 9.12
CA ASP A 307 12.56 -14.01 8.15
C ASP A 307 12.54 -12.52 7.82
N VAL A 308 11.35 -11.93 7.65
CA VAL A 308 11.20 -10.49 7.43
C VAL A 308 11.77 -9.68 8.60
N LYS A 309 11.46 -10.08 9.84
CA LYS A 309 12.03 -9.43 11.02
C LYS A 309 13.56 -9.57 11.05
N ASN A 310 14.07 -10.77 10.79
CA ASN A 310 15.50 -11.04 10.78
C ASN A 310 16.23 -10.26 9.69
N ASP A 311 15.64 -10.12 8.50
CA ASP A 311 16.22 -9.36 7.40
C ASP A 311 16.32 -7.86 7.73
N ILE A 312 15.28 -7.29 8.36
CA ILE A 312 15.32 -5.90 8.83
C ILE A 312 16.44 -5.70 9.86
N LEU A 313 16.54 -6.60 10.85
CA LEU A 313 17.56 -6.52 11.89
C LEU A 313 18.98 -6.68 11.33
N LYS A 314 19.18 -7.63 10.40
CA LYS A 314 20.45 -7.82 9.69
C LYS A 314 20.80 -6.62 8.84
N GLY A 315 19.84 -6.02 8.14
CA GLY A 315 20.05 -4.77 7.40
C GLY A 315 20.51 -3.64 8.32
N GLY A 316 19.89 -3.49 9.48
CA GLY A 316 20.32 -2.54 10.51
C GLY A 316 21.75 -2.78 10.99
N ALA A 317 22.09 -4.04 11.28
CA ALA A 317 23.44 -4.43 11.68
C ALA A 317 24.47 -4.16 10.57
N ARG A 318 24.09 -4.39 9.30
CA ARG A 318 24.91 -4.09 8.13
C ARG A 318 25.24 -2.61 8.05
N LEU A 319 24.24 -1.73 8.21
CA LEU A 319 24.45 -0.28 8.24
C LEU A 319 25.35 0.14 9.42
N ARG A 320 25.11 -0.37 10.63
CA ARG A 320 25.98 -0.09 11.79
C ARG A 320 27.42 -0.50 11.54
N LYS A 321 27.66 -1.69 10.96
CA LYS A 321 29.00 -2.17 10.60
C LYS A 321 29.63 -1.29 9.51
N ALA A 322 28.87 -0.84 8.53
CA ALA A 322 29.37 0.06 7.50
C ALA A 322 29.82 1.40 8.09
N THR A 323 29.02 1.98 8.99
CA THR A 323 29.41 3.14 9.81
C THR A 323 30.67 2.87 10.63
N GLN A 324 30.91 1.61 11.03
CA GLN A 324 32.15 1.25 11.72
C GLN A 324 33.39 1.38 10.84
N MET A 325 33.25 1.02 9.57
CA MET A 325 34.32 0.93 8.59
C MET A 325 34.63 2.26 7.89
N GLY A 326 33.69 3.21 7.88
CA GLY A 326 33.90 4.58 7.40
C GLY A 326 32.82 5.06 6.42
N PRO A 327 32.87 6.35 6.05
CA PRO A 327 31.84 7.00 5.23
C PRO A 327 31.69 6.37 3.83
N ASP A 328 32.79 5.97 3.19
CA ASP A 328 32.75 5.36 1.85
C ASP A 328 32.05 4.00 1.86
N VAL A 329 32.28 3.20 2.90
CA VAL A 329 31.63 1.88 3.06
C VAL A 329 30.15 2.06 3.36
N LEU A 330 29.78 3.04 4.20
CA LEU A 330 28.39 3.39 4.46
C LEU A 330 27.68 3.89 3.20
N ALA A 331 28.32 4.75 2.41
CA ALA A 331 27.77 5.23 1.14
C ALA A 331 27.55 4.08 0.16
N ALA A 332 28.50 3.15 0.03
CA ALA A 332 28.35 1.96 -0.81
C ALA A 332 27.19 1.06 -0.35
N GLU A 333 26.99 0.94 0.97
CA GLU A 333 25.89 0.17 1.55
C GLU A 333 24.52 0.81 1.34
N LEU A 334 24.41 2.12 1.53
CA LEU A 334 23.18 2.86 1.20
C LEU A 334 22.88 2.77 -0.30
N LYS A 335 23.91 2.88 -1.15
CA LYS A 335 23.78 2.71 -2.60
C LYS A 335 23.30 1.30 -2.97
N PHE A 336 23.80 0.27 -2.28
CA PHE A 336 23.31 -1.09 -2.47
C PHE A 336 21.79 -1.17 -2.20
N PHE A 337 21.29 -0.58 -1.12
CA PHE A 337 19.85 -0.61 -0.83
C PHE A 337 19.03 0.15 -1.88
N THR A 338 19.55 1.26 -2.43
CA THR A 338 18.86 2.01 -3.49
C THR A 338 18.84 1.22 -4.81
N GLU A 339 19.96 0.59 -5.18
CA GLU A 339 20.03 -0.28 -6.37
C GLU A 339 19.11 -1.50 -6.24
N GLN A 340 18.95 -2.04 -5.03
CA GLN A 340 18.01 -3.12 -4.79
C GLN A 340 16.54 -2.71 -5.03
N LEU A 341 16.16 -1.44 -4.84
CA LEU A 341 14.82 -0.94 -5.13
C LEU A 341 14.49 -1.07 -6.63
N GLU A 342 15.48 -0.83 -7.49
CA GLU A 342 15.35 -0.90 -8.96
C GLU A 342 15.03 -2.32 -9.46
N THR A 343 15.30 -3.35 -8.64
CA THR A 343 14.98 -4.75 -8.95
C THR A 343 13.56 -5.14 -8.55
N LYS A 344 12.81 -4.25 -7.91
CA LYS A 344 11.48 -4.54 -7.36
C LYS A 344 10.39 -4.22 -8.37
N THR A 345 9.24 -4.88 -8.20
CA THR A 345 8.06 -4.66 -9.02
C THR A 345 7.10 -3.73 -8.30
N PHE A 346 6.62 -2.70 -8.99
CA PHE A 346 5.61 -1.79 -8.49
C PHE A 346 4.26 -2.21 -9.05
N VAL A 347 3.31 -2.53 -8.16
CA VAL A 347 2.00 -3.07 -8.53
C VAL A 347 0.95 -1.99 -8.37
N PRO A 348 0.09 -1.75 -9.37
CA PRO A 348 -0.95 -0.73 -9.26
C PRO A 348 -2.01 -1.12 -8.22
N VAL A 349 -2.14 -0.30 -7.17
CA VAL A 349 -3.17 -0.46 -6.14
C VAL A 349 -4.21 0.66 -6.19
N GLY A 350 -5.35 0.48 -5.52
CA GLY A 350 -6.60 1.20 -5.80
C GLY A 350 -6.51 2.72 -5.87
N TRP A 351 -5.74 3.38 -5.01
CA TRP A 351 -5.57 4.85 -5.02
C TRP A 351 -4.56 5.33 -6.08
N GLU A 352 -3.71 4.45 -6.62
CA GLU A 352 -2.77 4.73 -7.71
C GLU A 352 -3.43 4.65 -9.10
N LEU A 353 -4.66 4.13 -9.15
CA LEU A 353 -5.43 3.86 -10.37
C LEU A 353 -6.50 4.92 -10.68
N CYS A 354 -6.47 6.05 -9.96
CA CYS A 354 -7.42 7.13 -10.18
C CYS A 354 -7.44 7.54 -11.66
N PRO A 355 -8.63 7.59 -12.29
CA PRO A 355 -8.77 8.22 -13.59
C PRO A 355 -8.45 9.70 -13.44
N GLU A 356 -7.45 10.19 -14.15
CA GLU A 356 -7.74 11.45 -14.84
C GLU A 356 -8.71 11.10 -15.98
N PRO A 357 -9.86 11.79 -16.10
CA PRO A 357 -10.70 11.63 -17.28
C PRO A 357 -9.88 12.01 -18.53
N GLY A 358 -9.49 11.00 -19.32
CA GLY A 358 -8.77 11.18 -20.58
C GLY A 358 -7.34 10.62 -20.65
N ARG A 359 -6.76 10.10 -19.55
CA ARG A 359 -5.44 9.43 -19.61
C ARG A 359 -5.57 7.93 -19.91
N ASN A 360 -5.36 7.57 -21.17
CA ASN A 360 -4.99 6.20 -21.56
C ASN A 360 -3.52 5.96 -21.18
N GLY A 361 -3.25 5.74 -19.89
CA GLY A 361 -1.91 5.37 -19.42
C GLY A 361 -1.61 3.90 -19.73
N ASN A 362 -0.55 3.62 -20.47
CA ASN A 362 0.01 2.28 -20.64
C ASN A 362 0.80 1.85 -19.37
N MET A 363 0.76 0.56 -18.99
CA MET A 363 1.38 0.06 -17.74
C MET A 363 2.87 0.40 -17.59
N THR A 364 3.62 0.45 -18.69
CA THR A 364 5.04 0.81 -18.68
C THR A 364 5.28 2.22 -18.17
N THR A 365 4.32 3.15 -18.34
CA THR A 365 4.43 4.49 -17.74
C THR A 365 4.04 4.50 -16.27
N PHE A 366 3.14 3.61 -15.84
CA PHE A 366 2.73 3.49 -14.44
C PHE A 366 3.85 2.95 -13.54
N GLU A 367 4.41 1.79 -13.88
CA GLU A 367 5.47 1.17 -13.07
C GLU A 367 6.68 2.10 -12.96
N ALA A 368 7.08 2.74 -14.06
CA ALA A 368 8.14 3.74 -14.08
C ALA A 368 7.83 4.94 -13.17
N GLN A 369 6.61 5.50 -13.24
CA GLN A 369 6.22 6.63 -12.39
C GLN A 369 6.22 6.29 -10.90
N GLN A 370 5.74 5.10 -10.52
CA GLN A 370 5.77 4.67 -9.11
C GLN A 370 7.19 4.37 -8.63
N GLN A 371 8.00 3.75 -9.48
CA GLN A 371 9.42 3.55 -9.19
C GLN A 371 10.13 4.89 -8.99
N ASP A 372 9.90 5.86 -9.87
CA ASP A 372 10.49 7.21 -9.78
C ASP A 372 10.04 7.92 -8.50
N LEU A 373 8.74 7.85 -8.16
CA LEU A 373 8.20 8.43 -6.93
C LEU A 373 8.85 7.82 -5.69
N VAL A 374 8.87 6.49 -5.57
CA VAL A 374 9.42 5.81 -4.39
C VAL A 374 10.93 5.97 -4.30
N SER A 375 11.63 5.98 -5.45
CA SER A 375 13.07 6.27 -5.49
C SER A 375 13.34 7.70 -5.01
N SER A 376 12.54 8.67 -5.46
CA SER A 376 12.64 10.06 -5.02
C SER A 376 12.38 10.21 -3.53
N LEU A 377 11.34 9.55 -3.00
CA LEU A 377 11.03 9.53 -1.56
C LEU A 377 12.17 8.90 -0.75
N MET A 378 12.78 7.83 -1.27
CA MET A 378 13.93 7.20 -0.61
C MET A 378 15.14 8.12 -0.58
N GLN A 379 15.42 8.86 -1.65
CA GLN A 379 16.51 9.84 -1.68
C GLN A 379 16.24 11.00 -0.71
N VAL A 380 15.03 11.59 -0.76
CA VAL A 380 14.63 12.65 0.17
C VAL A 380 14.76 12.18 1.62
N PHE A 381 14.31 10.96 1.93
CA PHE A 381 14.45 10.39 3.27
C PHE A 381 15.93 10.24 3.72
N LEU A 382 16.82 9.83 2.81
CA LEU A 382 18.26 9.73 3.07
C LEU A 382 18.89 11.10 3.32
N GLU A 383 18.50 12.10 2.53
CA GLU A 383 19.01 13.48 2.58
C GLU A 383 18.50 14.23 3.80
N GLU A 384 17.20 14.19 4.10
CA GLU A 384 16.56 14.88 5.24
C GLU A 384 17.17 14.46 6.57
N LEU A 385 17.42 13.16 6.75
CA LEU A 385 18.02 12.64 7.97
C LEU A 385 19.55 12.75 7.98
N ASN A 386 20.15 13.22 6.87
CA ASN A 386 21.59 13.22 6.63
C ASN A 386 22.24 11.89 7.11
N ILE A 387 21.63 10.76 6.72
CA ILE A 387 21.79 9.46 7.38
C ILE A 387 23.26 9.07 7.54
N GLY A 388 24.08 9.35 6.52
CA GLY A 388 25.51 9.03 6.53
C GLY A 388 26.26 9.67 7.71
N VAL A 389 26.00 10.96 7.95
CA VAL A 389 26.67 11.72 9.02
C VAL A 389 25.99 11.48 10.37
N SER A 390 24.66 11.40 10.39
CA SER A 390 23.89 11.21 11.62
C SER A 390 24.10 9.83 12.26
N LEU A 391 24.16 8.74 11.49
CA LEU A 391 24.54 7.41 12.01
C LEU A 391 25.95 7.42 12.61
N SER A 392 26.87 8.13 11.94
CA SER A 392 28.24 8.27 12.41
C SER A 392 28.32 9.04 13.75
N LEU A 393 27.47 10.05 13.95
CA LEU A 393 27.39 10.82 15.19
C LEU A 393 26.92 9.93 16.35
N TRP A 394 25.86 9.15 16.13
CA TRP A 394 25.34 8.19 17.11
C TRP A 394 26.42 7.23 17.61
N ARG A 395 27.25 6.72 16.70
CA ARG A 395 28.41 5.90 17.04
C ARG A 395 29.46 6.67 17.83
N ALA A 396 29.89 7.83 17.33
CA ALA A 396 30.95 8.62 17.97
C ALA A 396 30.59 8.98 19.42
N LEU A 397 29.31 9.23 19.71
CA LEU A 397 28.82 9.47 21.07
C LEU A 397 28.91 8.23 21.96
N ARG A 398 28.51 7.05 21.46
CA ARG A 398 28.63 5.78 22.23
C ARG A 398 30.07 5.38 22.52
N GLU A 399 30.99 5.75 21.63
CA GLU A 399 32.42 5.48 21.78
C GLU A 399 33.17 6.64 22.46
N GLU A 400 32.46 7.64 22.99
CA GLU A 400 33.02 8.84 23.66
C GLU A 400 34.06 9.62 22.82
N ARG A 401 33.97 9.54 21.49
CA ARG A 401 34.90 10.21 20.56
C ARG A 401 34.53 11.67 20.33
N LEU A 402 34.79 12.52 21.33
CA LEU A 402 34.41 13.94 21.33
C LEU A 402 34.86 14.74 20.10
N ALA A 403 36.06 14.48 19.57
CA ALA A 403 36.56 15.17 18.37
C ALA A 403 35.73 14.81 17.13
N ASP A 404 35.35 13.54 16.99
CA ASP A 404 34.48 13.09 15.91
C ASP A 404 33.07 13.65 16.07
N CYS A 405 32.51 13.69 17.29
CA CYS A 405 31.20 14.31 17.52
C CYS A 405 31.18 15.78 17.07
N ARG A 406 32.22 16.57 17.40
CA ARG A 406 32.31 17.97 16.96
C ARG A 406 32.40 18.09 15.44
N ARG A 407 33.22 17.26 14.79
CA ARG A 407 33.36 17.25 13.34
C ARG A 407 32.04 16.88 12.65
N LEU A 408 31.37 15.83 13.13
CA LEU A 408 30.11 15.35 12.54
C LEU A 408 28.97 16.36 12.70
N LEU A 409 28.91 17.08 13.83
CA LEU A 409 27.97 18.21 14.00
C LEU A 409 28.28 19.37 13.03
N GLN A 410 29.56 19.66 12.75
CA GLN A 410 29.95 20.63 11.72
C GLN A 410 29.58 20.16 10.31
N GLU A 411 29.59 18.86 10.07
CA GLU A 411 29.12 18.20 8.84
C GLU A 411 27.58 18.04 8.78
N LYS A 412 26.86 18.78 9.64
CA LYS A 412 25.38 18.81 9.72
C LYS A 412 24.73 17.48 10.09
N ALA A 413 25.39 16.62 10.88
CA ALA A 413 24.70 15.52 11.55
C ALA A 413 23.52 16.09 12.36
N ASP A 414 22.36 15.44 12.31
CA ASP A 414 21.21 15.85 13.11
C ASP A 414 21.26 15.18 14.50
N PRO A 415 21.55 15.94 15.58
CA PRO A 415 21.59 15.39 16.94
C PRO A 415 20.19 15.12 17.52
N ASN A 416 19.14 15.62 16.86
CA ASN A 416 17.76 15.50 17.33
C ASN A 416 17.03 14.30 16.73
N ILE A 417 17.71 13.50 15.88
CA ILE A 417 17.17 12.21 15.44
C ILE A 417 16.91 11.36 16.68
N VAL A 418 15.65 10.98 16.85
CA VAL A 418 15.20 10.07 17.90
C VAL A 418 15.34 8.62 17.43
N ASP A 419 15.78 7.74 18.33
CA ASP A 419 15.67 6.31 18.14
C ASP A 419 14.21 5.83 18.29
N GLY A 420 13.98 4.55 18.08
CA GLY A 420 12.65 3.93 18.25
C GLY A 420 12.12 3.90 19.69
N LYS A 421 12.83 4.45 20.67
CA LYS A 421 12.34 4.69 22.04
C LYS A 421 12.04 6.17 22.30
N GLY A 422 12.17 7.03 21.28
CA GLY A 422 12.04 8.48 21.38
C GLY A 422 13.28 9.17 21.94
N LYS A 423 14.42 8.47 22.06
CA LYS A 423 15.65 9.04 22.65
C LYS A 423 16.55 9.61 21.57
N THR A 424 16.97 10.85 21.72
CA THR A 424 18.03 11.46 20.88
C THR A 424 19.41 10.97 21.27
N CYS A 425 20.42 11.28 20.46
CA CYS A 425 21.80 10.92 20.78
C CYS A 425 22.30 11.55 22.10
N LEU A 426 21.76 12.71 22.50
CA LEU A 426 22.07 13.36 23.77
C LEU A 426 21.54 12.58 24.99
N HIS A 427 20.38 11.95 24.88
CA HIS A 427 19.82 11.09 25.94
C HIS A 427 20.69 9.85 26.22
N HIS A 428 21.46 9.41 25.22
CA HIS A 428 22.40 8.30 25.36
C HIS A 428 23.76 8.78 25.87
N ALA A 429 24.17 10.01 25.54
CA ALA A 429 25.40 10.61 26.03
C ALA A 429 25.35 11.02 27.52
N SER A 430 24.17 11.10 28.12
CA SER A 430 23.97 11.44 29.54
C SER A 430 23.87 10.23 30.47
N GLN A 431 23.95 9.01 29.92
CA GLN A 431 24.03 7.74 30.65
C GLN A 431 25.49 7.33 30.76
#